data_AF-A0A423WAE1-F1
#
_entry.id   AF-A0A423WAE1-F1
#
_cell.length_a   1.000
_cell.length_b   1.000
_cell.length_c   1.000
_cell.angle_alpha   90.00
_cell.angle_beta   90.00
_cell.angle_gamma   90.00
#
_symmetry.space_group_name_H-M   'P 1'
#
loop_
_entity.id
_entity.type
_entity.pdbx_description
1 polymer ?
#
loop_
_entity_poly.entity_id
_entity_poly.type
_entity_poly.pdbx_seq_one_letter_code
_entity_poly.pdbx_strand_id
1 'polypeptide(L)'
;MEAFHNMTAFPPGTSPNSLLEAIQKNNAANLASEAGRHDEAIALHKQALEAKVRDHGEESVHAALSLNSLGEEYLEVGRLDEAAQCFRKALRVRDDVAFGGLELGPRNDAAATRDNMGRVLEARGDFEGAREIRIKGADKGHTMCGCVNCLTPGGAMLTRQKLKTCGGCRSVFYCSAACQKKDWTSRHKPLCKKYTASRAAANSTA
;
A
#
# COMPACT_ATOMS: atom_id res chain seq x y z
N MET A 1 -32.09 36.44 12.70
CA MET A 1 -30.66 36.77 12.92
C MET A 1 -30.04 35.58 13.62
N GLU A 2 -29.77 34.54 12.84
CA GLU A 2 -29.32 33.23 13.31
C GLU A 2 -27.84 33.21 13.64
N ALA A 3 -27.51 32.32 14.56
CA ALA A 3 -26.28 32.27 15.32
C ALA A 3 -25.05 31.94 14.47
N PHE A 4 -24.15 32.91 14.32
CA PHE A 4 -22.72 32.64 14.15
C PHE A 4 -22.13 32.26 15.51
N HIS A 5 -22.41 31.03 15.97
CA HIS A 5 -21.70 30.44 17.11
C HIS A 5 -20.67 29.43 16.60
N ASN A 6 -19.41 29.88 16.66
CA ASN A 6 -18.26 29.10 17.09
C ASN A 6 -17.86 27.86 16.25
N MET A 7 -17.18 28.10 15.12
CA MET A 7 -16.47 27.07 14.33
C MET A 7 -15.07 26.71 14.87
N THR A 8 -14.70 27.12 16.09
CA THR A 8 -13.35 26.86 16.66
C THR A 8 -13.33 25.81 17.77
N ALA A 9 -14.44 25.12 18.03
CA ALA A 9 -14.47 24.02 18.99
C ALA A 9 -13.92 22.73 18.34
N PHE A 10 -12.62 22.49 18.53
CA PHE A 10 -12.02 21.16 18.32
C PHE A 10 -12.77 20.13 19.20
N PRO A 11 -13.15 18.95 18.68
CA PRO A 11 -13.76 17.90 19.51
C PRO A 11 -12.85 17.57 20.71
N PRO A 12 -13.41 17.29 21.90
CA PRO A 12 -12.62 17.06 23.11
C PRO A 12 -11.60 15.94 22.87
N GLY A 13 -10.31 16.28 22.92
CA GLY A 13 -9.18 15.38 22.64
C GLY A 13 -8.30 15.78 21.45
N THR A 14 -8.79 16.63 20.55
CA THR A 14 -8.00 17.14 19.41
C THR A 14 -7.30 18.45 19.75
N SER A 15 -6.07 18.36 20.23
CA SER A 15 -5.16 19.52 20.20
C SER A 15 -4.62 19.66 18.77
N PRO A 16 -4.55 20.85 18.16
CA PRO A 16 -3.85 21.07 16.89
C PRO A 16 -2.43 20.49 16.88
N ASN A 17 -1.83 20.36 18.06
CA ASN A 17 -0.51 19.77 18.26
C ASN A 17 -0.49 18.24 18.01
N SER A 18 -1.59 17.54 18.27
CA SER A 18 -1.66 16.07 18.20
C SER A 18 -1.51 15.51 16.78
N LEU A 19 -2.14 16.16 15.79
CA LEU A 19 -1.99 15.79 14.38
C LEU A 19 -0.58 16.12 13.87
N LEU A 20 -0.03 17.27 14.25
CA LEU A 20 1.34 17.65 13.91
C LEU A 20 2.35 16.64 14.49
N GLU A 21 2.18 16.26 15.75
CA GLU A 21 2.98 15.22 16.40
C GLU A 21 2.85 13.87 15.69
N ALA A 22 1.66 13.49 15.23
CA ALA A 22 1.47 12.26 14.46
C ALA A 22 2.19 12.31 13.10
N ILE A 23 2.19 13.46 12.42
CA ILE A 23 2.93 13.68 11.17
C ILE A 23 4.45 13.59 11.42
N GLN A 24 4.94 14.23 12.49
CA GLN A 24 6.36 14.17 12.87
C GLN A 24 6.81 12.74 13.16
N LYS A 25 6.00 11.96 13.91
CA LYS A 25 6.28 10.54 14.17
C LYS A 25 6.31 9.72 12.89
N ASN A 26 5.38 9.95 11.96
CA ASN A 26 5.41 9.29 10.65
C ASN A 26 6.68 9.61 9.86
N ASN A 27 7.13 10.86 9.86
CA ASN A 27 8.37 11.23 9.16
C ASN A 27 9.60 10.60 9.83
N ALA A 28 9.64 10.58 11.16
CA ALA A 28 10.70 9.90 11.91
C ALA A 28 10.72 8.39 11.62
N ALA A 29 9.53 7.77 11.52
CA ALA A 29 9.40 6.37 11.14
C ALA A 29 9.95 6.09 9.75
N ASN A 30 9.63 6.93 8.76
CA ASN A 30 10.18 6.80 7.40
C ASN A 30 11.72 6.91 7.41
N LEU A 31 12.28 7.87 8.15
CA LEU A 31 13.74 8.00 8.29
C LEU A 31 14.38 6.78 8.99
N ALA A 32 13.72 6.23 10.00
CA ALA A 32 14.17 5.01 10.65
C ALA A 32 14.13 3.80 9.69
N SER A 33 13.08 3.68 8.89
CA SER A 33 12.93 2.66 7.85
C SER A 33 14.02 2.76 6.77
N GLU A 34 14.29 3.97 6.26
CA GLU A 34 15.38 4.23 5.32
C GLU A 34 16.76 3.87 5.89
N ALA A 35 16.93 3.98 7.21
CA ALA A 35 18.12 3.56 7.93
C ALA A 35 18.14 2.06 8.31
N GLY A 36 17.13 1.28 7.90
CA GLY A 36 16.99 -0.16 8.19
C GLY A 36 16.54 -0.47 9.62
N ARG A 37 16.11 0.53 10.40
CA ARG A 37 15.64 0.38 11.79
C ARG A 37 14.13 0.13 11.81
N HIS A 38 13.71 -1.01 11.25
CA HIS A 38 12.30 -1.33 11.04
C HIS A 38 11.48 -1.44 12.34
N ASP A 39 12.03 -1.99 13.43
CA ASP A 39 11.29 -2.09 14.69
C ASP A 39 10.98 -0.71 15.30
N GLU A 40 11.91 0.24 15.17
CA GLU A 40 11.70 1.63 15.55
C GLU A 40 10.63 2.29 14.66
N ALA A 41 10.71 2.07 13.34
CA ALA A 41 9.72 2.57 12.39
C ALA A 41 8.31 2.04 12.69
N ILE A 42 8.17 0.75 13.00
CA ILE A 42 6.91 0.12 13.41
C ILE A 42 6.35 0.80 14.67
N ALA A 43 7.18 1.02 15.69
CA ALA A 43 6.74 1.66 16.93
C ALA A 43 6.25 3.10 16.68
N LEU A 44 6.99 3.88 15.88
CA LEU A 44 6.64 5.26 15.56
C LEU A 44 5.36 5.34 14.70
N HIS A 45 5.21 4.48 13.70
CA HIS A 45 3.98 4.42 12.89
C HIS A 45 2.75 4.00 13.72
N LYS A 46 2.90 3.11 14.70
CA LYS A 46 1.81 2.77 15.64
C LYS A 46 1.38 3.96 16.46
N GLN A 47 2.32 4.69 17.07
CA GLN A 47 2.00 5.90 17.85
C GLN A 47 1.32 6.97 16.98
N ALA A 48 1.77 7.14 15.74
CA ALA A 48 1.13 8.05 14.79
C ALA A 48 -0.29 7.60 14.41
N LEU A 49 -0.50 6.29 14.22
CA LEU A 49 -1.80 5.71 13.95
C LEU A 49 -2.75 5.91 15.12
N GLU A 50 -2.32 5.62 16.36
CA GLU A 50 -3.14 5.79 17.57
C GLU A 50 -3.64 7.22 17.74
N ALA A 51 -2.77 8.21 17.54
CA ALA A 51 -3.15 9.62 17.57
C ALA A 51 -4.22 9.93 16.50
N LYS A 52 -3.99 9.52 15.26
CA LYS A 52 -4.94 9.77 14.15
C LYS A 52 -6.28 9.06 14.35
N VAL A 53 -6.28 7.84 14.91
CA VAL A 53 -7.50 7.10 15.21
C VAL A 53 -8.29 7.78 16.33
N ARG A 54 -7.62 8.24 17.39
CA ARG A 54 -8.28 9.01 18.46
C ARG A 54 -8.93 10.28 17.92
N ASP A 55 -8.26 10.97 17.01
CA ASP A 55 -8.63 12.32 16.58
C ASP A 55 -9.62 12.32 15.40
N HIS A 56 -9.57 11.30 14.54
CA HIS A 56 -10.34 11.23 13.29
C HIS A 56 -11.13 9.92 13.10
N GLY A 57 -10.97 8.95 14.00
CA GLY A 57 -11.57 7.62 13.87
C GLY A 57 -10.73 6.65 13.02
N GLU A 58 -11.03 5.36 13.16
CA GLU A 58 -10.32 4.26 12.49
C GLU A 58 -10.55 4.23 10.97
N GLU A 59 -11.77 4.58 10.53
CA GLU A 59 -12.15 4.61 9.11
C GLU A 59 -11.96 6.02 8.53
N SER A 60 -10.79 6.62 8.77
CA SER A 60 -10.41 7.94 8.26
C SER A 60 -9.25 7.85 7.26
N VAL A 61 -9.19 8.83 6.34
CA VAL A 61 -8.07 8.94 5.38
C VAL A 61 -6.71 9.08 6.08
N HIS A 62 -6.68 9.72 7.25
CA HIS A 62 -5.47 9.87 8.05
C HIS A 62 -5.00 8.53 8.62
N ALA A 63 -5.92 7.74 9.19
CA ALA A 63 -5.63 6.40 9.68
C ALA A 63 -5.19 5.48 8.53
N ALA A 64 -5.86 5.53 7.37
CA ALA A 64 -5.52 4.72 6.20
C ALA A 64 -4.11 4.99 5.65
N LEU A 65 -3.59 6.23 5.75
CA LEU A 65 -2.21 6.55 5.43
C LEU A 65 -1.23 5.84 6.36
N SER A 66 -1.42 5.97 7.68
CA SER A 66 -0.55 5.33 8.67
C SER A 66 -0.64 3.80 8.65
N LEU A 67 -1.83 3.24 8.40
CA LEU A 67 -2.02 1.81 8.21
C LEU A 67 -1.22 1.29 7.02
N ASN A 68 -1.21 2.00 5.90
CA ASN A 68 -0.40 1.57 4.75
C ASN A 68 1.10 1.57 5.08
N SER A 69 1.63 2.64 5.69
CA SER A 69 3.05 2.69 6.07
C SER A 69 3.43 1.61 7.10
N LEU A 70 2.58 1.40 8.12
CA LEU A 70 2.79 0.33 9.09
C LEU A 70 2.78 -1.06 8.43
N GLY A 71 1.90 -1.27 7.44
CA GLY A 71 1.86 -2.50 6.67
C GLY A 71 3.11 -2.73 5.83
N GLU A 72 3.71 -1.68 5.27
CA GLU A 72 4.98 -1.75 4.54
C GLU A 72 6.11 -2.20 5.47
N GLU A 73 6.22 -1.61 6.66
CA GLU A 73 7.24 -2.03 7.63
C GLU A 73 7.07 -3.49 8.06
N TYR A 74 5.83 -3.94 8.33
CA TYR A 74 5.57 -5.34 8.64
C TYR A 74 5.95 -6.28 7.48
N LEU A 75 5.73 -5.85 6.23
CA LEU A 75 6.14 -6.62 5.06
C LEU A 75 7.67 -6.72 4.97
N GLU A 76 8.41 -5.64 5.22
CA GLU A 76 9.88 -5.64 5.18
C GLU A 76 10.49 -6.60 6.23
N VAL A 77 9.89 -6.70 7.42
CA VAL A 77 10.33 -7.66 8.46
C VAL A 77 9.69 -9.06 8.33
N GLY A 78 8.92 -9.33 7.27
CA GLY A 78 8.32 -10.64 7.01
C GLY A 78 7.09 -11.00 7.86
N ARG A 79 6.51 -10.03 8.58
CA ARG A 79 5.28 -10.16 9.38
C ARG A 79 4.04 -10.04 8.48
N LEU A 80 3.83 -11.08 7.67
CA LEU A 80 2.89 -11.05 6.55
C LEU A 80 1.42 -10.92 6.97
N ASP A 81 1.03 -11.44 8.14
CA ASP A 81 -0.36 -11.36 8.61
C ASP A 81 -0.72 -9.96 9.11
N GLU A 82 0.17 -9.33 9.87
CA GLU A 82 0.00 -7.95 10.30
C GLU A 82 0.02 -6.99 9.11
N ALA A 83 0.91 -7.21 8.13
CA ALA A 83 0.94 -6.45 6.89
C ALA A 83 -0.39 -6.54 6.13
N ALA A 84 -0.90 -7.76 5.91
CA ALA A 84 -2.18 -7.99 5.25
C ALA A 84 -3.35 -7.32 5.98
N GLN A 85 -3.37 -7.36 7.32
CA GLN A 85 -4.41 -6.71 8.11
C GLN A 85 -4.38 -5.19 7.91
N CYS A 86 -3.20 -4.59 7.97
CA CYS A 86 -3.01 -3.15 7.79
C CYS A 86 -3.48 -2.69 6.39
N PHE A 87 -3.03 -3.38 5.33
CA PHE A 87 -3.44 -3.06 3.97
C PHE A 87 -4.93 -3.25 3.74
N ARG A 88 -5.54 -4.30 4.31
CA ARG A 88 -6.99 -4.52 4.21
C ARG A 88 -7.78 -3.37 4.84
N LYS A 89 -7.39 -2.92 6.04
CA LYS A 89 -8.04 -1.78 6.71
C LYS A 89 -7.87 -0.49 5.90
N ALA A 90 -6.67 -0.21 5.39
CA ALA A 90 -6.42 0.94 4.54
C ALA A 90 -7.26 0.91 3.24
N LEU A 91 -7.41 -0.26 2.61
CA LEU A 91 -8.22 -0.42 1.40
C LEU A 91 -9.72 -0.23 1.66
N ARG A 92 -10.24 -0.51 2.85
CA ARG A 92 -11.67 -0.24 3.15
C ARG A 92 -11.98 1.25 2.97
N VAL A 93 -11.17 2.11 3.57
CA VAL A 93 -11.30 3.58 3.42
C VAL A 93 -10.99 4.02 1.98
N ARG A 94 -9.91 3.52 1.38
CA ARG A 94 -9.46 3.97 0.04
C ARG A 94 -10.36 3.50 -1.12
N ASP A 95 -11.11 2.41 -0.92
CA ASP A 95 -12.06 1.88 -1.91
C ASP A 95 -13.46 2.48 -1.76
N ASP A 96 -13.78 3.04 -0.59
CA ASP A 96 -15.09 3.62 -0.29
C ASP A 96 -15.35 4.90 -1.10
N VAL A 97 -16.52 4.95 -1.73
CA VAL A 97 -16.99 6.05 -2.56
C VAL A 97 -17.18 7.35 -1.76
N ALA A 98 -17.48 7.27 -0.45
CA ALA A 98 -17.59 8.45 0.42
C ALA A 98 -16.26 9.20 0.51
N PHE A 99 -15.15 8.49 0.37
CA PHE A 99 -13.80 9.06 0.32
C PHE A 99 -13.25 9.09 -1.10
N GLY A 100 -14.13 9.14 -2.10
CA GLY A 100 -13.84 9.22 -3.53
C GLY A 100 -13.20 7.97 -4.14
N GLY A 101 -13.42 6.80 -3.54
CA GLY A 101 -12.90 5.49 -3.92
C GLY A 101 -13.28 5.00 -5.33
N LEU A 102 -13.48 3.69 -5.49
CA LEU A 102 -13.46 3.02 -6.80
C LEU A 102 -14.43 3.56 -7.88
N GLU A 103 -15.48 4.30 -7.49
CA GLU A 103 -16.51 4.78 -8.41
C GLU A 103 -16.30 6.22 -8.92
N LEU A 104 -15.46 7.04 -8.27
CA LEU A 104 -15.42 8.49 -8.51
C LEU A 104 -14.21 8.97 -9.31
N GLY A 105 -13.27 8.08 -9.63
CA GLY A 105 -12.11 8.40 -10.45
C GLY A 105 -10.88 7.64 -10.01
N PRO A 106 -9.70 8.04 -10.51
CA PRO A 106 -8.54 7.21 -10.38
C PRO A 106 -7.91 7.46 -8.98
N ARG A 107 -7.63 6.38 -8.20
CA ARG A 107 -7.06 6.43 -6.83
C ARG A 107 -5.66 5.81 -6.70
N ASN A 108 -4.63 6.67 -6.64
CA ASN A 108 -3.21 6.25 -6.62
C ASN A 108 -2.82 5.57 -5.30
N ASP A 109 -3.30 6.12 -4.20
CA ASP A 109 -3.12 5.58 -2.86
C ASP A 109 -3.71 4.17 -2.74
N ALA A 110 -4.92 3.94 -3.27
CA ALA A 110 -5.52 2.61 -3.32
C ALA A 110 -4.67 1.64 -4.18
N ALA A 111 -4.18 2.09 -5.34
CA ALA A 111 -3.32 1.28 -6.21
C ALA A 111 -1.99 0.91 -5.54
N ALA A 112 -1.37 1.83 -4.79
CA ALA A 112 -0.18 1.57 -3.99
C ALA A 112 -0.43 0.50 -2.91
N THR A 113 -1.52 0.63 -2.16
CA THR A 113 -1.88 -0.38 -1.15
C THR A 113 -2.18 -1.75 -1.77
N ARG A 114 -2.82 -1.79 -2.95
CA ARG A 114 -3.06 -3.04 -3.68
C ARG A 114 -1.75 -3.68 -4.15
N ASP A 115 -0.77 -2.89 -4.58
CA ASP A 115 0.55 -3.44 -4.94
C ASP A 115 1.26 -4.04 -3.72
N ASN A 116 1.22 -3.35 -2.58
CA ASN A 116 1.76 -3.86 -1.32
C ASN A 116 1.04 -5.13 -0.85
N MET A 117 -0.29 -5.17 -0.93
CA MET A 117 -1.06 -6.40 -0.66
C MET A 117 -0.67 -7.52 -1.64
N GLY A 118 -0.44 -7.20 -2.90
CA GLY A 118 0.08 -8.14 -3.90
C GLY A 118 1.46 -8.70 -3.52
N ARG A 119 2.35 -7.89 -2.94
CA ARG A 119 3.65 -8.35 -2.43
C ARG A 119 3.48 -9.33 -1.26
N VAL A 120 2.51 -9.08 -0.36
CA VAL A 120 2.18 -10.01 0.74
C VAL A 120 1.69 -11.34 0.19
N LEU A 121 0.78 -11.32 -0.79
CA LEU A 121 0.25 -12.53 -1.41
C LEU A 121 1.32 -13.32 -2.19
N GLU A 122 2.23 -12.63 -2.88
CA GLU A 122 3.42 -13.25 -3.50
C GLU A 122 4.31 -13.98 -2.50
N ALA A 123 4.57 -13.36 -1.34
CA ALA A 123 5.36 -13.96 -0.29
C ALA A 123 4.68 -15.23 0.28
N ARG A 124 3.35 -15.28 0.29
CA ARG A 124 2.55 -16.47 0.63
C ARG A 124 2.45 -17.50 -0.50
N GLY A 125 2.90 -17.16 -1.72
CA GLY A 125 2.78 -18.02 -2.90
C GLY A 125 1.46 -17.90 -3.66
N ASP A 126 0.57 -16.99 -3.26
CA ASP A 126 -0.69 -16.71 -3.95
C ASP A 126 -0.51 -15.64 -5.03
N PHE A 127 0.02 -16.06 -6.18
CA PHE A 127 0.28 -15.15 -7.31
C PHE A 127 -0.98 -14.77 -8.09
N GLU A 128 -2.04 -15.58 -8.01
CA GLU A 128 -3.31 -15.29 -8.67
C GLU A 128 -4.07 -14.21 -7.89
N GLY A 129 -4.22 -14.38 -6.58
CA GLY A 129 -4.76 -13.34 -5.71
C GLY A 129 -3.92 -12.06 -5.76
N ALA A 130 -2.59 -12.16 -5.82
CA ALA A 130 -1.71 -11.00 -6.02
C ALA A 130 -2.01 -10.24 -7.33
N ARG A 131 -2.33 -10.96 -8.41
CA ARG A 131 -2.71 -10.36 -9.68
C ARG A 131 -4.08 -9.68 -9.56
N GLU A 132 -5.06 -10.36 -9.00
CA GLU A 132 -6.44 -9.88 -8.84
C GLU A 132 -6.50 -8.58 -8.04
N ILE A 133 -5.81 -8.54 -6.89
CA ILE A 133 -5.83 -7.34 -6.05
C ILE A 133 -5.18 -6.14 -6.76
N ARG A 134 -4.08 -6.35 -7.51
CA ARG A 134 -3.39 -5.28 -8.25
C ARG A 134 -4.20 -4.70 -9.40
N ILE A 135 -5.05 -5.50 -10.04
CA ILE A 135 -5.87 -5.04 -11.17
C ILE A 135 -7.22 -4.48 -10.73
N LYS A 136 -7.59 -4.56 -9.44
CA LYS A 136 -8.83 -4.00 -8.94
C LYS A 136 -8.84 -2.47 -9.13
N GLY A 137 -9.82 -1.97 -9.88
CA GLY A 137 -9.95 -0.54 -10.23
C GLY A 137 -9.01 -0.06 -11.34
N ALA A 138 -8.26 -0.97 -11.97
CA ALA A 138 -7.31 -0.63 -13.02
C ALA A 138 -7.98 -0.13 -14.32
N ASP A 139 -9.22 -0.53 -14.56
CA ASP A 139 -10.08 -0.05 -15.64
C ASP A 139 -10.40 1.45 -15.51
N LYS A 140 -10.34 1.98 -14.28
CA LYS A 140 -10.49 3.41 -13.99
C LYS A 140 -9.18 4.20 -14.09
N GLY A 141 -8.08 3.55 -14.48
CA GLY A 141 -6.86 4.23 -14.92
C GLY A 141 -5.64 4.14 -14.00
N HIS A 142 -5.72 3.50 -12.83
CA HIS A 142 -4.57 3.39 -11.91
C HIS A 142 -4.17 1.94 -11.61
N THR A 143 -2.91 1.62 -11.93
CA THR A 143 -2.18 0.44 -11.49
C THR A 143 -0.74 0.84 -11.24
N MET A 144 -0.12 0.23 -10.24
CA MET A 144 1.28 0.53 -9.91
C MET A 144 2.26 -0.28 -10.74
N CYS A 145 3.42 0.31 -10.96
CA CYS A 145 4.62 -0.45 -11.29
C CYS A 145 5.05 -1.21 -10.03
N GLY A 146 5.19 -2.53 -10.09
CA GLY A 146 5.59 -3.35 -8.95
C GLY A 146 7.09 -3.26 -8.60
N CYS A 147 7.83 -2.34 -9.22
CA CYS A 147 9.22 -2.06 -8.90
C CYS A 147 9.30 -1.05 -7.74
N VAL A 148 9.97 -1.45 -6.67
CA VAL A 148 10.26 -0.57 -5.52
C VAL A 148 11.03 0.68 -5.97
N ASN A 149 10.60 1.85 -5.49
CA ASN A 149 11.18 3.16 -5.81
C ASN A 149 11.27 3.40 -7.33
N CYS A 150 10.13 3.25 -8.01
CA CYS A 150 9.97 3.54 -9.43
C CYS A 150 10.09 5.06 -9.68
N LEU A 151 11.16 5.51 -10.34
CA LEU A 151 11.45 6.94 -10.55
C LEU A 151 10.80 7.52 -11.82
N THR A 152 9.77 6.88 -12.37
CA THR A 152 9.17 7.34 -13.63
C THR A 152 8.52 8.73 -13.41
N PRO A 153 8.78 9.74 -14.26
CA PRO A 153 8.12 11.04 -14.16
C PRO A 153 6.60 10.84 -14.21
N GLY A 154 5.88 11.25 -13.17
CA GLY A 154 4.45 11.00 -12.99
C GLY A 154 4.08 9.95 -11.92
N GLY A 155 5.06 9.31 -11.28
CA GLY A 155 5.00 8.72 -9.93
C GLY A 155 4.04 7.56 -9.63
N ALA A 156 2.80 7.54 -10.13
CA ALA A 156 1.79 6.54 -9.75
C ALA A 156 0.65 6.34 -10.76
N MET A 157 0.57 7.14 -11.83
CA MET A 157 -0.61 7.17 -12.70
C MET A 157 -0.41 6.40 -14.00
N LEU A 158 -0.24 5.09 -13.89
CA LEU A 158 -0.10 4.23 -15.08
C LEU A 158 -1.41 3.49 -15.33
N THR A 159 -1.92 3.65 -16.55
CA THR A 159 -3.01 2.81 -17.01
C THR A 159 -2.49 1.39 -17.22
N ARG A 160 -3.28 0.38 -16.85
CA ARG A 160 -2.89 -1.02 -16.97
C ARG A 160 -2.40 -1.41 -18.36
N GLN A 161 -2.96 -0.79 -19.40
CA GLN A 161 -2.61 -1.02 -20.80
C GLN A 161 -1.15 -0.64 -21.13
N LYS A 162 -0.57 0.33 -20.41
CA LYS A 162 0.80 0.79 -20.61
C LYS A 162 1.84 -0.07 -19.88
N LEU A 163 1.41 -1.02 -19.04
CA LEU A 163 2.31 -1.83 -18.21
C LEU A 163 2.62 -3.18 -18.86
N LYS A 164 3.90 -3.52 -18.88
CA LYS A 164 4.38 -4.86 -19.22
C LYS A 164 4.12 -5.82 -18.07
N THR A 165 3.69 -7.02 -18.39
CA THR A 165 3.42 -8.06 -17.40
C THR A 165 4.63 -8.97 -17.25
N CYS A 166 4.93 -9.43 -16.04
CA CYS A 166 5.99 -10.43 -15.81
C CYS A 166 5.69 -11.69 -16.64
N GLY A 167 6.64 -12.11 -17.50
CA GLY A 167 6.42 -13.22 -18.42
C GLY A 167 6.27 -14.59 -17.75
N GLY A 168 6.77 -14.77 -16.52
CA GLY A 168 6.65 -16.02 -15.78
C GLY A 168 5.31 -16.15 -15.04
N CYS A 169 5.16 -15.36 -13.97
CA CYS A 169 4.00 -15.46 -13.08
C CYS A 169 2.76 -14.73 -13.60
N ARG A 170 2.92 -13.70 -14.42
CA ARG A 170 1.86 -12.79 -14.86
C ARG A 170 1.15 -11.98 -13.76
N SER A 171 1.71 -11.93 -12.54
CA SER A 171 1.13 -11.23 -11.38
C SER A 171 1.63 -9.79 -11.18
N VAL A 172 2.83 -9.46 -11.68
CA VAL A 172 3.47 -8.14 -11.50
C VAL A 172 3.49 -7.38 -12.81
N PHE A 173 3.33 -6.06 -12.70
CA PHE A 173 3.25 -5.12 -13.82
C PHE A 173 4.38 -4.09 -13.74
N TYR A 174 4.98 -3.73 -14.87
CA TYR A 174 6.15 -2.85 -14.94
C TYR A 174 5.99 -1.78 -16.00
N CYS A 175 6.37 -0.54 -15.68
CA CYS A 175 6.36 0.57 -16.63
C CYS A 175 7.45 0.46 -17.70
N SER A 176 8.53 -0.26 -17.40
CA SER A 176 9.71 -0.36 -18.25
C SER A 176 10.48 -1.66 -17.99
N ALA A 177 11.31 -2.04 -18.96
CA ALA A 177 12.23 -3.17 -18.79
C ALA A 177 13.28 -2.90 -17.68
N ALA A 178 13.66 -1.64 -17.47
CA ALA A 178 14.56 -1.24 -16.39
C ALA A 178 13.94 -1.50 -15.01
N CYS A 179 12.68 -1.12 -14.80
CA CYS A 179 11.95 -1.41 -13.58
C CYS A 179 11.77 -2.91 -13.35
N GLN A 180 11.44 -3.66 -14.42
CA GLN A 180 11.36 -5.12 -14.33
C GLN A 180 12.71 -5.73 -13.92
N LYS A 181 13.83 -5.28 -14.51
CA LYS A 181 15.16 -5.79 -14.17
C LYS A 181 15.55 -5.47 -12.73
N LYS A 182 15.25 -4.26 -12.25
CA LYS A 182 15.52 -3.82 -10.87
C LYS A 182 14.76 -4.71 -9.88
N ASP A 183 13.44 -4.82 -10.04
CA ASP A 183 12.59 -5.64 -9.16
C ASP A 183 12.93 -7.14 -9.21
N TRP A 184 13.23 -7.64 -10.41
CA TRP A 184 13.69 -9.01 -10.62
C TRP A 184 14.94 -9.32 -9.82
N THR A 185 15.91 -8.39 -9.80
CA THR A 185 17.19 -8.59 -9.12
C THR A 185 17.06 -8.42 -7.61
N SER A 186 16.21 -7.50 -7.13
CA SER A 186 16.09 -7.19 -5.71
C SER A 186 15.22 -8.18 -4.93
N ARG A 187 14.05 -8.56 -5.46
CA ARG A 187 13.07 -9.38 -4.70
C ARG A 187 12.36 -10.45 -5.51
N HIS A 188 12.03 -10.20 -6.78
CA HIS A 188 10.94 -10.94 -7.44
C HIS A 188 11.39 -12.28 -8.02
N LYS A 189 12.65 -12.40 -8.47
CA LYS A 189 13.20 -13.63 -9.09
C LYS A 189 12.99 -14.90 -8.27
N PRO A 190 13.36 -14.98 -6.97
CA PRO A 190 13.21 -16.22 -6.19
C PRO A 190 11.75 -16.64 -6.07
N LEU A 191 10.84 -15.69 -5.77
CA LEU A 191 9.41 -15.96 -5.61
C LEU A 191 8.78 -16.42 -6.93
N CYS A 192 9.06 -15.70 -8.02
CA CYS A 192 8.50 -16.00 -9.34
C CYS A 192 8.96 -17.38 -9.84
N LYS A 193 10.26 -17.70 -9.71
CA LYS A 193 10.77 -19.02 -10.10
C LYS A 193 10.09 -20.16 -9.34
N LYS A 194 9.98 -20.03 -8.01
CA LYS A 194 9.29 -21.02 -7.15
C LYS A 194 7.86 -21.25 -7.61
N TYR A 195 7.10 -20.18 -7.84
CA TYR A 195 5.72 -20.28 -8.32
C TYR A 195 5.62 -20.92 -9.71
N THR A 196 6.46 -20.51 -10.67
CA THR A 196 6.40 -21.06 -12.03
C THR A 196 6.75 -22.55 -12.09
N ALA A 197 7.69 -23.01 -11.26
CA ALA A 197 8.01 -24.42 -11.13
C ALA A 197 6.84 -25.22 -10.54
N SER A 198 6.23 -24.71 -9.46
CA SER A 198 5.05 -25.34 -8.84
C SER A 198 3.87 -25.45 -9.81
N ARG A 199 3.62 -24.39 -10.59
CA ARG A 199 2.53 -24.38 -11.59
C ARG A 199 2.79 -25.35 -12.75
N ALA A 200 4.04 -25.43 -13.23
CA ALA A 200 4.42 -26.37 -14.28
C ALA A 200 4.25 -27.83 -13.82
N ALA A 201 4.61 -28.14 -12.58
CA ALA A 201 4.41 -29.46 -11.98
C ALA A 201 2.92 -29.81 -11.90
N ALA A 202 2.07 -28.90 -11.39
CA ALA A 202 0.62 -29.11 -11.29
C ALA A 202 -0.04 -29.36 -12.65
N ASN A 203 0.39 -28.66 -13.71
CA ASN A 203 -0.13 -28.83 -15.06
C ASN A 203 0.33 -30.13 -15.74
N SER A 204 1.37 -30.78 -15.22
CA SER A 204 1.89 -32.06 -15.76
C SER A 204 1.24 -33.27 -15.09
N THR A 205 0.49 -33.06 -14.00
CA THR A 205 -0.22 -34.08 -13.22
C THR A 205 -1.74 -34.09 -13.46
N ALA A 206 -2.24 -33.18 -14.30
CA ALA A 206 -3.64 -33.04 -14.70
C ALA A 206 -3.84 -33.48 -16.15
#